data_AF-A0A3M5DG18-F1
#
_entry.id   AF-A0A3M5DG18-F1
#
_cell.length_a   1.000
_cell.length_b   1.000
_cell.length_c   1.000
_cell.angle_alpha   90.00
_cell.angle_beta   90.00
_cell.angle_gamma   90.00
#
_symmetry.space_group_name_H-M   'P 1'
#
loop_
_entity.id
_entity.type
_entity.pdbx_description
1 polymer ?
#
loop_
_entity_poly.entity_id
_entity_poly.type
_entity_poly.pdbx_seq_one_letter_code
_entity_poly.pdbx_strand_id
1 'polypeptide(L)'
;MPQEHERSLGLWHAEWETLPELCCLVAGALQQAIGLLEGLEVDAQRMRRNLGLTHGLVLAEAVSIALARRIGREAAHHLVEQCCRRAVEQRRELRAVLGEEARVSAELSGDELDRLLDPAHYLGQARAWVERALAEHHALGFEPHPA
;
A
#
# COMPACT_ATOMS: atom_id res chain seq x y z
N MET A 1 -2.46 4.38 37.48
CA MET A 1 -3.87 4.35 37.94
C MET A 1 -3.88 4.66 39.43
N PRO A 2 -4.82 5.48 39.94
CA PRO A 2 -4.88 5.78 41.37
C PRO A 2 -5.25 4.51 42.15
N GLN A 3 -4.47 4.19 43.18
CA GLN A 3 -4.77 3.17 44.18
C GLN A 3 -4.65 3.89 45.54
N GLU A 4 -5.68 3.83 46.38
CA GLU A 4 -5.70 4.57 47.65
C GLU A 4 -4.82 3.89 48.71
N HIS A 5 -3.98 4.69 49.39
CA HIS A 5 -3.16 4.28 50.53
C HIS A 5 -2.37 2.97 50.28
N GLU A 6 -2.30 2.07 51.26
CA GLU A 6 -1.54 0.82 51.18
C GLU A 6 -2.30 -0.34 50.50
N ARG A 7 -3.63 -0.25 50.38
CA ARG A 7 -4.48 -1.23 49.67
C ARG A 7 -5.86 -0.64 49.34
N SER A 8 -6.09 -0.35 48.07
CA SER A 8 -7.39 0.14 47.61
C SER A 8 -8.46 -0.94 47.63
N LEU A 9 -9.67 -0.57 48.06
CA LEU A 9 -10.87 -1.37 47.92
C LEU A 9 -11.56 -1.01 46.59
N GLY A 10 -12.07 -2.00 45.88
CA GLY A 10 -12.69 -1.81 44.55
C GLY A 10 -11.67 -1.78 43.41
N LEU A 11 -10.77 -0.79 43.35
CA LEU A 11 -9.88 -0.62 42.18
C LEU A 11 -8.90 -1.77 42.01
N TRP A 12 -8.31 -2.29 43.09
CA TRP A 12 -7.50 -3.50 43.04
C TRP A 12 -8.31 -4.74 42.64
N HIS A 13 -9.58 -4.84 43.10
CA HIS A 13 -10.43 -6.00 42.81
C HIS A 13 -10.90 -6.01 41.35
N ALA A 14 -11.06 -4.83 40.74
CA ALA A 14 -11.42 -4.70 39.33
C ALA A 14 -10.36 -5.32 38.41
N GLU A 15 -9.10 -5.42 38.84
CA GLU A 15 -8.02 -6.02 38.05
C GLU A 15 -8.10 -7.56 38.00
N TRP A 16 -8.77 -8.20 38.97
CA TRP A 16 -8.71 -9.65 39.18
C TRP A 16 -9.22 -10.46 38.01
N GLU A 17 -10.36 -10.07 37.44
CA GLU A 17 -10.93 -10.73 36.25
C GLU A 17 -10.44 -10.05 34.96
N THR A 18 -10.24 -8.74 35.00
CA THR A 18 -9.86 -7.95 33.83
C THR A 18 -8.53 -8.43 33.24
N LEU A 19 -7.50 -8.64 34.07
CA LEU A 19 -6.19 -9.04 33.55
C LEU A 19 -6.20 -10.45 32.93
N PRO A 20 -6.74 -11.49 33.58
CA PRO A 20 -6.90 -12.81 32.95
C PRO A 20 -7.71 -12.77 31.65
N GLU A 21 -8.81 -12.03 31.61
CA GLU A 21 -9.65 -11.93 30.42
C GLU A 21 -8.88 -11.30 29.25
N LEU A 22 -8.13 -10.22 29.50
CA LEU A 22 -7.25 -9.61 28.50
C LEU A 22 -6.20 -10.61 27.98
N CYS A 23 -5.58 -11.40 28.86
CA CYS A 23 -4.62 -12.43 28.45
C CYS A 23 -5.29 -13.49 27.55
N CYS A 24 -6.48 -13.96 27.90
CA CYS A 24 -7.21 -14.94 27.09
C CYS A 24 -7.61 -14.38 25.72
N LEU A 25 -8.09 -13.13 25.66
CA LEU A 25 -8.46 -12.47 24.41
C LEU A 25 -7.27 -12.29 23.48
N VAL A 26 -6.13 -11.84 24.00
CA VAL A 26 -4.91 -11.68 23.20
C VAL A 26 -4.38 -13.03 22.73
N ALA A 27 -4.36 -14.04 23.60
CA ALA A 27 -3.92 -15.39 23.23
C ALA A 27 -4.80 -15.98 22.12
N GLY A 28 -6.12 -15.86 22.25
CA GLY A 28 -7.06 -16.31 21.22
C GLY A 28 -6.88 -15.58 19.89
N ALA A 29 -6.70 -14.25 19.93
CA ALA A 29 -6.45 -13.46 18.72
C ALA A 29 -5.13 -13.85 18.04
N LEU A 30 -4.06 -14.06 18.81
CA LEU A 30 -2.77 -14.51 18.28
C LEU A 30 -2.86 -15.90 17.66
N GLN A 31 -3.57 -16.84 18.29
CA GLN A 31 -3.76 -18.18 17.76
C GLN A 31 -4.48 -18.14 16.39
N GLN A 32 -5.53 -17.34 16.25
CA GLN A 32 -6.22 -17.17 14.98
C GLN A 32 -5.33 -16.48 13.92
N ALA A 33 -4.58 -15.46 14.32
CA ALA A 33 -3.67 -14.75 13.42
C ALA A 33 -2.58 -15.68 12.87
N ILE A 34 -1.97 -16.53 13.71
CA ILE A 34 -0.97 -17.51 13.27
C ILE A 34 -1.57 -18.46 12.24
N GLY A 35 -2.72 -19.06 12.53
CA GLY A 35 -3.36 -19.99 11.59
C GLY A 35 -3.75 -19.34 10.25
N LEU A 36 -4.21 -18.09 10.27
CA LEU A 36 -4.51 -17.32 9.05
C LEU A 36 -3.25 -17.00 8.24
N LEU A 37 -2.16 -16.64 8.90
CA LEU A 37 -0.91 -16.26 8.21
C LEU A 37 -0.19 -17.46 7.60
N GLU A 38 -0.21 -18.62 8.26
CA GLU A 38 0.38 -19.87 7.73
C GLU A 38 -0.35 -20.38 6.48
N GLY A 39 -1.67 -20.19 6.43
CA GLY A 39 -2.53 -20.63 5.32
C GLY A 39 -2.91 -19.53 4.32
N LEU A 40 -2.23 -18.37 4.34
CA LEU A 40 -2.62 -17.23 3.52
C LEU A 40 -2.45 -17.50 2.02
N GLU A 41 -3.55 -17.50 1.28
CA GLU A 41 -3.55 -17.60 -0.18
C GLU A 41 -3.62 -16.22 -0.85
N VAL A 42 -2.69 -15.94 -1.77
CA VAL A 42 -2.62 -14.67 -2.50
C VAL A 42 -2.94 -14.87 -3.99
N ASP A 43 -4.03 -14.25 -4.46
CA ASP A 43 -4.38 -14.19 -5.86
C ASP A 43 -3.77 -12.93 -6.53
N ALA A 44 -2.53 -13.08 -7.00
CA ALA A 44 -1.80 -12.02 -7.68
C ALA A 44 -2.47 -11.57 -9.01
N GLN A 45 -3.20 -12.46 -9.68
CA GLN A 45 -3.92 -12.11 -10.92
C GLN A 45 -5.10 -11.19 -10.62
N ARG A 46 -5.84 -11.48 -9.54
CA ARG A 46 -6.91 -10.60 -9.05
C ARG A 46 -6.37 -9.27 -8.56
N MET A 47 -5.23 -9.24 -7.87
CA MET A 47 -4.56 -7.97 -7.52
C MET A 47 -4.26 -7.13 -8.76
N ARG A 48 -3.65 -7.73 -9.80
CA ARG A 48 -3.34 -7.04 -11.07
C ARG A 48 -4.59 -6.53 -11.76
N ARG A 49 -5.66 -7.34 -11.82
CA ARG A 49 -6.95 -6.92 -12.38
C ARG A 49 -7.56 -5.76 -11.59
N ASN A 50 -7.50 -5.80 -10.26
CA ASN A 50 -8.03 -4.74 -9.41
C ASN A 50 -7.28 -3.41 -9.60
N LEU A 51 -5.96 -3.44 -9.84
CA LEU A 51 -5.18 -2.24 -10.20
C LEU A 51 -5.64 -1.62 -11.53
N GLY A 52 -6.17 -2.42 -12.44
CA GLY A 52 -6.75 -1.97 -13.70
C GLY A 52 -8.14 -1.33 -13.59
N LEU A 53 -8.81 -1.40 -12.43
CA LEU A 53 -10.20 -0.90 -12.27
C LEU A 53 -10.33 0.60 -12.51
N THR A 54 -9.25 1.36 -12.31
CA THR A 54 -9.23 2.81 -12.56
C THR A 54 -8.78 3.15 -13.98
N HIS A 55 -8.65 2.18 -14.89
CA HIS A 55 -8.20 2.40 -16.28
C HIS A 55 -6.87 3.20 -16.36
N GLY A 56 -5.93 2.87 -15.47
CA GLY A 56 -4.61 3.52 -15.38
C GLY A 56 -4.57 4.87 -14.63
N LEU A 57 -5.71 5.44 -14.22
CA LEU A 57 -5.75 6.76 -13.55
C LEU A 57 -4.96 6.81 -12.24
N VAL A 58 -4.89 5.70 -11.48
CA VAL A 58 -4.09 5.62 -10.25
C VAL A 58 -2.60 5.83 -10.48
N LEU A 59 -2.11 5.69 -11.72
CA LEU A 59 -0.71 5.89 -12.11
C LEU A 59 -0.46 7.23 -12.83
N ALA A 60 -1.45 8.13 -12.87
CA ALA A 60 -1.31 9.43 -13.54
C ALA A 60 -0.13 10.27 -12.99
N GLU A 61 0.15 10.17 -11.69
CA GLU A 61 1.28 10.85 -11.06
C GLU A 61 2.63 10.39 -11.64
N ALA A 62 2.80 9.10 -11.91
CA ALA A 62 4.04 8.56 -12.48
C ALA A 62 4.38 9.22 -13.82
N VAL A 63 3.35 9.38 -14.68
CA VAL A 63 3.47 10.06 -15.96
C VAL A 63 3.71 11.56 -15.76
N SER A 64 3.01 12.20 -14.82
CA SER A 64 3.17 13.63 -14.52
C SER A 64 4.59 13.97 -14.07
N ILE A 65 5.19 13.16 -13.20
CA ILE A 65 6.58 13.33 -12.74
C ILE A 65 7.56 13.15 -13.90
N ALA A 66 7.36 12.16 -14.76
CA ALA A 66 8.22 11.93 -15.91
C ALA A 66 8.16 13.09 -16.91
N LEU A 67 6.96 13.58 -17.23
CA LEU A 67 6.76 14.73 -18.11
C LEU A 67 7.27 16.04 -17.50
N ALA A 68 7.15 16.22 -16.19
CA ALA A 68 7.61 17.43 -15.50
C ALA A 68 9.11 17.70 -15.72
N ARG A 69 9.91 16.64 -15.90
CA ARG A 69 11.35 16.73 -16.20
C ARG A 69 11.65 17.21 -17.62
N ARG A 70 10.66 17.14 -18.53
CA ARG A 70 10.81 17.49 -19.95
C ARG A 70 10.18 18.85 -20.27
N ILE A 71 8.95 19.07 -19.81
CA ILE A 71 8.15 20.26 -20.17
C ILE A 71 7.85 21.20 -19.00
N GLY A 72 8.38 20.90 -17.80
CA GLY A 72 8.12 21.65 -16.58
C GLY A 72 6.89 21.15 -15.83
N ARG A 73 6.91 21.34 -14.50
CA ARG A 73 5.94 20.77 -13.56
C ARG A 73 4.50 21.22 -13.81
N GLU A 74 4.27 22.52 -14.00
CA GLU A 74 2.93 23.09 -14.19
C GLU A 74 2.32 22.63 -15.51
N ALA A 75 3.08 22.69 -16.61
CA ALA A 75 2.64 22.22 -17.92
C ALA A 75 2.34 20.72 -17.94
N ALA A 76 3.18 19.90 -17.30
CA ALA A 76 2.96 18.46 -17.17
C ALA A 76 1.73 18.13 -16.34
N HIS A 77 1.50 18.84 -15.23
CA HIS A 77 0.31 18.65 -14.40
C HIS A 77 -0.96 18.92 -15.19
N HIS A 78 -1.08 20.09 -15.82
CA HIS A 78 -2.27 20.43 -16.61
C HIS A 78 -2.50 19.49 -17.78
N LEU A 79 -1.44 19.07 -18.48
CA LEU A 79 -1.54 18.16 -19.61
C LEU A 79 -2.06 16.77 -19.19
N VAL A 80 -1.50 16.22 -18.12
CA VAL A 80 -1.93 14.92 -17.60
C VAL A 80 -3.35 15.01 -17.02
N GLU A 81 -3.68 16.09 -16.31
CA GLU A 81 -5.04 16.32 -15.82
C GLU A 81 -6.07 16.34 -16.96
N GLN A 82 -5.77 17.03 -18.07
CA GLN A 82 -6.61 17.05 -19.26
C GLN A 82 -6.79 15.64 -19.85
N CYS A 83 -5.71 14.85 -19.91
CA CYS A 83 -5.77 13.47 -20.40
C CYS A 83 -6.60 12.57 -19.47
N CYS A 84 -6.45 12.70 -18.16
CA CYS A 84 -7.26 11.99 -17.17
C CYS A 84 -8.74 12.31 -17.32
N ARG A 85 -9.07 13.60 -17.49
CA ARG A 85 -10.46 14.05 -17.70
C ARG A 85 -11.07 13.43 -18.96
N ARG A 86 -10.34 13.46 -20.08
CA ARG A 86 -10.72 12.78 -21.33
C ARG A 86 -10.91 11.27 -21.13
N ALA A 87 -10.01 10.61 -20.42
CA ALA A 87 -10.09 9.17 -20.15
C ALA A 87 -11.36 8.81 -19.36
N VAL A 88 -11.71 9.63 -18.36
CA VAL A 88 -12.95 9.46 -17.58
C VAL A 88 -14.19 9.71 -18.43
N GLU A 89 -14.24 10.85 -19.14
CA GLU A 89 -15.38 11.24 -19.99
C GLU A 89 -15.66 10.19 -21.08
N GLN A 90 -14.61 9.63 -21.68
CA GLN A 90 -14.71 8.66 -22.76
C GLN A 90 -14.74 7.20 -22.27
N ARG A 91 -14.54 6.95 -20.97
CA ARG A 91 -14.39 5.61 -20.37
C ARG A 91 -13.32 4.77 -21.08
N ARG A 92 -12.12 5.33 -21.25
CA ARG A 92 -10.99 4.71 -21.94
C ARG A 92 -9.78 4.58 -21.01
N GLU A 93 -8.89 3.67 -21.38
CA GLU A 93 -7.58 3.53 -20.74
C GLU A 93 -6.76 4.82 -20.88
N LEU A 94 -6.23 5.32 -19.76
CA LEU A 94 -5.36 6.50 -19.72
C LEU A 94 -4.16 6.32 -20.67
N ARG A 95 -3.63 5.10 -20.78
CA ARG A 95 -2.55 4.74 -21.71
C ARG A 95 -2.85 5.11 -23.16
N ALA A 96 -4.08 4.87 -23.61
CA ALA A 96 -4.50 5.17 -24.97
C ALA A 96 -4.65 6.68 -25.17
N VAL A 97 -5.29 7.36 -24.22
CA VAL A 97 -5.49 8.82 -24.29
C VAL A 97 -4.18 9.58 -24.31
N LEU A 98 -3.20 9.18 -23.49
CA LEU A 98 -1.85 9.77 -23.48
C LEU A 98 -1.08 9.48 -24.78
N GLY A 99 -1.24 8.29 -25.36
CA GLY A 99 -0.59 7.94 -26.63
C GLY A 99 -1.14 8.71 -27.84
N GLU A 100 -2.40 9.14 -27.77
CA GLU A 100 -3.05 9.97 -28.80
C GLU A 100 -2.77 11.47 -28.63
N GLU A 101 -2.27 11.89 -27.46
CA GLU A 101 -1.98 13.29 -27.19
C GLU A 101 -0.61 13.68 -27.76
N ALA A 102 -0.61 14.47 -28.84
CA ALA A 102 0.60 14.86 -29.55
C ALA A 102 1.66 15.50 -28.64
N ARG A 103 1.24 16.29 -27.65
CA ARG A 103 2.16 16.94 -26.69
C ARG A 103 2.83 15.94 -25.75
N VAL A 104 2.19 14.80 -25.48
CA VAL A 104 2.75 13.71 -24.67
C VAL A 104 3.62 12.82 -25.55
N SER A 105 3.13 12.40 -26.72
CA SER A 105 3.87 11.51 -27.63
C SER A 105 5.12 12.13 -28.24
N ALA A 106 5.20 13.47 -28.28
CA ALA A 106 6.42 14.20 -28.64
C ALA A 106 7.53 14.04 -27.58
N GLU A 107 7.15 13.79 -26.33
CA GLU A 107 8.06 13.77 -25.18
C GLU A 107 8.30 12.36 -24.63
N LEU A 108 7.33 11.46 -24.74
CA LEU A 108 7.41 10.09 -24.25
C LEU A 108 7.06 9.12 -25.38
N SER A 109 7.95 8.16 -25.61
CA SER A 109 7.71 7.05 -26.52
C SER A 109 6.59 6.12 -26.01
N GLY A 110 6.05 5.30 -26.90
CA GLY A 110 5.06 4.27 -26.55
C GLY A 110 5.55 3.35 -25.43
N ASP A 111 6.79 2.88 -25.53
CA ASP A 111 7.43 2.00 -24.54
C ASP A 111 7.64 2.67 -23.19
N GLU A 112 7.98 3.98 -23.18
CA GLU A 112 8.07 4.75 -21.93
C GLU A 112 6.70 4.89 -21.26
N LEU A 113 5.64 5.14 -22.03
CA LEU A 113 4.28 5.18 -21.51
C LEU A 113 3.83 3.82 -20.96
N ASP A 114 4.14 2.72 -21.65
CA ASP A 114 3.85 1.36 -21.16
C ASP A 114 4.57 1.07 -19.84
N ARG A 115 5.83 1.47 -19.72
CA ARG A 115 6.59 1.31 -18.48
C ARG A 115 6.04 2.17 -17.34
N LEU A 116 5.70 3.43 -17.58
CA LEU A 116 5.19 4.35 -16.57
C LEU A 116 3.79 3.96 -16.07
N LEU A 117 3.00 3.31 -16.92
CA LEU A 117 1.65 2.84 -16.60
C LEU A 117 1.61 1.36 -16.20
N ASP A 118 2.76 0.73 -15.97
CA ASP A 118 2.86 -0.57 -15.30
C ASP A 118 3.02 -0.36 -13.79
N PRO A 119 2.06 -0.80 -12.95
CA PRO A 119 2.13 -0.66 -11.49
C PRO A 119 3.42 -1.23 -10.87
N ALA A 120 4.03 -2.24 -11.49
CA ALA A 120 5.28 -2.83 -11.00
C ALA A 120 6.46 -1.84 -10.99
N HIS A 121 6.39 -0.78 -11.78
CA HIS A 121 7.42 0.26 -11.87
C HIS A 121 7.15 1.46 -10.95
N TYR A 122 6.06 1.44 -10.17
CA TYR A 122 5.66 2.53 -9.28
C TYR A 122 5.46 2.08 -7.82
N LEU A 123 6.36 1.21 -7.34
CA LEU A 123 6.31 0.64 -5.98
C LEU A 123 7.04 1.48 -4.92
N GLY A 124 7.74 2.55 -5.35
CA GLY A 124 8.55 3.38 -4.46
C GLY A 124 9.52 2.55 -3.61
N GLN A 125 9.45 2.74 -2.29
CA GLN A 125 10.32 2.08 -1.33
C GLN A 125 9.76 0.77 -0.76
N ALA A 126 8.71 0.19 -1.35
CA ALA A 126 8.01 -0.99 -0.79
C ALA A 126 8.98 -2.11 -0.40
N ARG A 127 9.91 -2.49 -1.30
CA ARG A 127 10.90 -3.54 -1.03
C ARG A 127 11.88 -3.16 0.08
N ALA A 128 12.35 -1.91 0.10
CA ALA A 128 13.26 -1.45 1.13
C ALA A 128 12.62 -1.48 2.53
N TRP A 129 11.31 -1.20 2.63
CA TRP A 129 10.59 -1.31 3.90
C TRP A 129 10.46 -2.76 4.37
N VAL A 130 10.15 -3.69 3.47
CA VAL A 130 10.11 -5.12 3.79
C VAL A 130 11.48 -5.61 4.26
N GLU A 131 12.55 -5.26 3.54
CA GLU A 131 13.91 -5.68 3.90
C GLU A 131 14.34 -5.14 5.27
N ARG A 132 13.98 -3.90 5.61
CA ARG A 132 14.26 -3.32 6.92
C ARG A 132 13.50 -4.02 8.05
N ALA A 133 12.21 -4.30 7.86
CA ALA A 133 11.40 -5.00 8.85
C ALA A 133 11.93 -6.42 9.12
N LEU A 134 12.33 -7.14 8.07
CA LEU A 134 12.94 -8.47 8.20
C LEU A 134 14.30 -8.43 8.89
N ALA A 135 15.14 -7.44 8.57
CA ALA A 135 16.43 -7.27 9.23
C ALA A 135 16.28 -7.01 10.74
N GLU A 136 15.32 -6.16 11.13
CA GLU A 136 15.02 -5.90 12.53
C GLU A 136 14.46 -7.15 13.23
N HIS A 137 13.55 -7.89 12.59
CA HIS A 137 13.05 -9.15 13.12
C HIS A 137 14.17 -10.17 13.38
N HIS A 138 15.10 -10.33 12.42
CA HIS A 138 16.25 -11.24 12.60
C HIS A 138 17.19 -10.78 13.71
N ALA A 139 17.38 -9.46 13.88
CA ALA A 139 18.24 -8.91 14.93
C ALA A 139 17.68 -9.16 16.35
N LEU A 140 16.36 -9.31 16.49
CA LEU A 140 15.71 -9.65 17.76
C LEU A 140 15.97 -11.10 18.21
N GLY A 141 16.49 -11.96 17.33
CA GLY A 141 16.92 -13.31 17.71
C GLY A 141 15.79 -14.24 18.14
N PHE A 142 14.56 -14.05 17.63
CA PHE A 142 13.47 -14.99 17.84
C PHE A 142 13.81 -16.32 17.15
N GLU A 143 14.18 -17.34 17.94
CA GLU A 143 14.18 -18.71 17.44
C GLU A 143 12.72 -19.19 17.31
N PRO A 144 12.31 -19.77 16.17
CA PRO A 144 10.98 -20.36 16.06
C PRO A 144 10.84 -21.47 17.10
N HIS A 145 9.83 -21.36 17.97
CA HIS A 145 9.53 -22.40 18.93
C HIS A 145 9.23 -23.69 18.15
N PRO A 146 9.94 -24.80 18.39
CA PRO A 146 9.64 -26.05 17.71
C PRO A 146 8.20 -26.46 18.02
N ALA A 147 7.46 -26.79 16.97
CA ALA A 147 6.09 -27.30 17.03
C ALA A 147 6.03 -28.68 17.71
#